data_AF-A0A5N3X5N1-F1
#
_entry.id   AF-A0A5N3X5N1-F1
#
_cell.length_a   1.000
_cell.length_b   1.000
_cell.length_c   1.000
_cell.angle_alpha   90.00
_cell.angle_beta   90.00
_cell.angle_gamma   90.00
#
_symmetry.space_group_name_H-M   'P 1'
#
loop_
_entity.id
_entity.type
_entity.pdbx_description
1 polymer ?
#
loop_
_entity_poly.entity_id
_entity_poly.type
_entity_poly.pdbx_seq_one_letter_code
_entity_poly.pdbx_strand_id
1 'polypeptide(L)'
;MVSLLYIWLYSQSFHFHVAYLYAHLGYPSAQHIVGQRYLKGAGVVKDQEMAMHWFRRASQQDHPQGSFNLAVGKLKNMTGSMAVGDIEMLLHVAARQGIQEAQEILENIIWTKSKPLQTKRVGRFL
;
A
#
# COMPACT_ATOMS: atom_id res chain seq x y z
N MET A 1 -0.52 6.55 35.64
CA MET A 1 -0.49 5.80 34.37
C MET A 1 -1.44 6.35 33.31
N VAL A 2 -2.67 6.76 33.64
CA VAL A 2 -3.64 7.32 32.68
C VAL A 2 -3.15 8.62 31.99
N SER A 3 -2.43 9.48 32.71
CA SER A 3 -1.93 10.76 32.16
C SER A 3 -0.88 10.60 31.05
N LEU A 4 -0.04 9.56 31.11
CA LEU A 4 0.96 9.28 30.06
C LEU A 4 0.30 8.75 28.78
N LEU A 5 -0.73 7.91 28.93
CA LEU A 5 -1.54 7.44 27.80
C LEU A 5 -2.30 8.60 27.15
N TYR A 6 -2.82 9.53 27.95
CA TYR A 6 -3.50 10.72 27.46
C TYR A 6 -2.59 11.63 26.63
N ILE A 7 -1.37 11.91 27.13
CA ILE A 7 -0.37 12.70 26.39
C ILE A 7 0.01 12.01 25.07
N TRP A 8 0.21 10.69 25.10
CA TRP A 8 0.53 9.92 23.91
C TRP A 8 -0.60 9.95 22.87
N LEU A 9 -1.85 9.72 23.28
CA LEU A 9 -3.02 9.78 22.39
C LEU A 9 -3.21 11.17 21.78
N TYR A 10 -3.08 12.21 22.60
CA TYR A 10 -3.19 13.59 22.14
C TYR A 10 -2.09 13.94 21.13
N SER A 11 -0.86 13.50 21.38
CA SER A 11 0.26 13.65 20.43
C SER A 11 -0.02 12.96 19.09
N GLN A 12 -0.53 11.72 19.09
CA GLN A 12 -0.87 11.02 17.85
C GLN A 12 -1.99 11.71 17.07
N SER A 13 -3.03 12.19 17.78
CA SER A 13 -4.13 12.94 17.19
C SER A 13 -3.64 14.26 16.57
N PHE A 14 -2.83 15.04 17.31
CA PHE A 14 -2.26 16.28 16.79
C PHE A 14 -1.42 16.04 15.52
N HIS A 15 -0.53 15.05 15.53
CA HIS A 15 0.27 14.70 14.36
C HIS A 15 -0.59 14.27 13.16
N PHE A 16 -1.70 13.57 13.40
CA PHE A 16 -2.64 13.22 12.33
C PHE A 16 -3.24 14.48 11.70
N HIS A 17 -3.77 15.42 12.49
CA HIS A 17 -4.41 16.63 11.97
C HIS A 17 -3.43 17.52 11.18
N VAL A 18 -2.19 17.65 11.65
CA VAL A 18 -1.14 18.37 10.92
C VAL A 18 -0.84 17.68 9.59
N ALA A 19 -0.62 16.37 9.59
CA ALA A 19 -0.39 15.60 8.36
C ALA A 19 -1.60 15.68 7.41
N TYR A 20 -2.82 15.66 7.96
CA TYR A 20 -4.08 15.76 7.21
C TYR A 20 -4.20 17.11 6.49
N LEU A 21 -3.85 18.21 7.15
CA LEU A 21 -3.79 19.54 6.53
C LEU A 21 -2.82 19.55 5.34
N TYR A 22 -1.59 19.08 5.51
CA TYR A 22 -0.63 19.01 4.41
C TYR A 22 -1.06 18.06 3.29
N ALA A 23 -1.73 16.95 3.61
CA ALA A 23 -2.26 16.05 2.61
C ALA A 23 -3.34 16.73 1.74
N HIS A 24 -4.17 17.59 2.33
CA HIS A 24 -5.16 18.41 1.62
C HIS A 24 -4.51 19.47 0.74
N LEU A 25 -3.40 20.05 1.18
CA LEU A 25 -2.59 20.97 0.37
C LEU A 25 -1.88 20.27 -0.81
N GLY A 26 -1.94 18.94 -0.90
CA GLY A 26 -1.44 18.19 -2.04
C GLY A 26 -0.09 17.52 -1.83
N TYR A 27 0.56 17.70 -0.68
CA TYR A 27 1.91 17.15 -0.46
C TYR A 27 1.90 15.61 -0.47
N PRO A 28 2.60 14.94 -1.41
CA PRO A 28 2.52 13.49 -1.59
C PRO A 28 3.02 12.70 -0.37
N SER A 29 4.07 13.19 0.29
CA SER A 29 4.57 12.57 1.53
C SER A 29 3.56 12.66 2.66
N ALA A 30 2.82 13.78 2.78
CA ALA A 30 1.77 13.93 3.77
C ALA A 30 0.57 13.03 3.45
N GLN A 31 0.17 12.92 2.18
CA GLN A 31 -0.87 11.98 1.74
C GLN A 31 -0.49 10.53 2.09
N HIS A 32 0.76 10.14 1.84
CA HIS A 32 1.25 8.83 2.25
C HIS A 32 1.21 8.64 3.79
N ILE A 33 1.64 9.64 4.56
CA ILE A 33 1.58 9.59 6.04
C ILE A 33 0.13 9.41 6.50
N VAL A 34 -0.81 10.21 5.99
CA VAL A 34 -2.23 10.09 6.33
C VAL A 34 -2.76 8.70 6.01
N GLY A 35 -2.41 8.14 4.84
CA GLY A 35 -2.76 6.76 4.50
C GLY A 35 -2.24 5.74 5.52
N GLN A 36 -0.99 5.89 5.99
CA GLN A 36 -0.46 5.04 7.05
C GLN A 36 -1.19 5.20 8.39
N ARG A 37 -1.58 6.43 8.74
CA ARG A 37 -2.32 6.71 9.98
C ARG A 37 -3.68 6.02 9.98
N TYR A 38 -4.40 6.07 8.86
CA TYR A 38 -5.64 5.33 8.66
C TYR A 38 -5.44 3.81 8.69
N LEU A 39 -4.35 3.24 8.14
CA LEU A 39 -4.08 1.80 8.28
C LEU A 39 -3.82 1.37 9.72
N LYS A 40 -3.12 2.21 10.50
CA LYS A 40 -2.67 1.89 11.86
C LYS A 40 -3.68 2.30 12.94
N GLY A 41 -4.66 3.14 12.62
CA GLY A 41 -5.54 3.75 13.61
C GLY A 41 -4.82 4.74 14.54
N ALA A 42 -3.77 5.41 14.04
CA ALA A 42 -2.90 6.25 14.87
C ALA A 42 -3.38 7.71 14.84
N GLY A 43 -4.10 8.13 15.89
CA GLY A 43 -4.69 9.47 15.97
C GLY A 43 -5.97 9.64 15.14
N VAL A 44 -6.45 8.56 14.51
CA VAL A 44 -7.68 8.48 13.71
C VAL A 44 -8.24 7.06 13.82
N VAL A 45 -9.55 6.88 13.60
CA VAL A 45 -10.14 5.54 13.50
C VAL A 45 -9.52 4.80 12.31
N LYS A 46 -9.21 3.52 12.50
CA LYS A 46 -8.63 2.68 11.45
C LYS A 46 -9.63 2.52 10.30
N ASP A 47 -9.19 2.83 9.09
CA ASP A 47 -10.00 2.71 7.87
C ASP A 47 -9.10 2.34 6.69
N GLN A 48 -9.30 1.15 6.15
CA GLN A 48 -8.48 0.64 5.06
C GLN A 48 -8.82 1.29 3.72
N GLU A 49 -10.08 1.65 3.48
CA GLU A 49 -10.50 2.28 2.23
C GLU A 49 -9.95 3.69 2.14
N MET A 50 -10.04 4.45 3.23
CA MET A 50 -9.45 5.78 3.33
C MET A 50 -7.93 5.73 3.18
N ALA A 51 -7.27 4.73 3.76
CA ALA A 51 -5.84 4.53 3.53
C ALA A 51 -5.50 4.34 2.06
N MET A 52 -6.22 3.47 1.35
CA MET A 52 -6.02 3.24 -0.09
C MET A 52 -6.32 4.48 -0.92
N HIS A 53 -7.33 5.27 -0.53
CA HIS A 53 -7.62 6.55 -1.16
C HIS A 53 -6.41 7.51 -1.09
N TRP A 54 -5.82 7.68 0.10
CA TRP A 54 -4.68 8.57 0.27
C TRP A 54 -3.40 8.06 -0.41
N PHE A 55 -3.16 6.75 -0.39
CA PHE A 55 -2.03 6.18 -1.15
C PHE A 55 -2.20 6.36 -2.65
N ARG A 56 -3.43 6.28 -3.18
CA ARG A 56 -3.72 6.58 -4.59
C ARG A 56 -3.40 8.02 -4.96
N ARG A 57 -3.74 8.99 -4.11
CA ARG A 57 -3.37 10.39 -4.35
C ARG A 57 -1.86 10.59 -4.35
N ALA A 58 -1.16 9.93 -3.43
CA ALA A 58 0.30 9.98 -3.39
C ALA A 58 0.92 9.31 -4.64
N SER A 59 0.41 8.15 -5.06
CA SER A 59 0.91 7.43 -6.24
C SER A 59 0.66 8.17 -7.55
N GLN A 60 -0.44 8.93 -7.66
CA GLN A 60 -0.71 9.80 -8.80
C GLN A 60 0.33 10.92 -8.98
N GLN A 61 1.13 11.19 -7.94
CA GLN A 61 2.25 12.13 -7.95
C GLN A 61 3.61 11.41 -7.95
N ASP A 62 3.64 10.16 -8.41
CA ASP A 62 4.83 9.29 -8.46
C ASP A 62 5.51 9.06 -7.10
N HIS A 63 4.79 9.25 -5.99
CA HIS A 63 5.35 9.03 -4.65
C HIS A 63 5.66 7.54 -4.44
N PRO A 64 6.91 7.15 -4.18
CA PRO A 64 7.32 5.75 -4.27
C PRO A 64 6.70 4.89 -3.15
N GLN A 65 6.73 5.36 -1.89
CA GLN A 65 6.09 4.62 -0.79
C GLN A 65 4.55 4.65 -0.88
N GLY A 66 3.98 5.64 -1.58
CA GLY A 66 2.53 5.71 -1.85
C GLY A 66 2.12 4.62 -2.83
N SER A 67 2.86 4.53 -3.94
CA SER A 67 2.69 3.51 -4.97
C SER A 67 2.89 2.10 -4.43
N PHE A 68 3.94 1.88 -3.64
CA PHE A 68 4.22 0.60 -2.99
C PHE A 68 3.08 0.18 -2.04
N ASN A 69 2.66 1.06 -1.14
CA ASN A 69 1.59 0.73 -0.19
C ASN A 69 0.24 0.50 -0.87
N LEU A 70 -0.04 1.21 -1.96
CA LEU A 70 -1.22 0.95 -2.77
C LEU A 70 -1.14 -0.42 -3.45
N ALA A 71 0.00 -0.77 -4.05
CA ALA A 71 0.23 -2.06 -4.67
C ALA A 71 0.06 -3.22 -3.67
N VAL A 72 0.72 -3.14 -2.51
CA VAL A 72 0.63 -4.14 -1.44
C VAL A 72 -0.80 -4.22 -0.88
N GLY A 73 -1.45 -3.08 -0.66
CA GLY A 73 -2.84 -3.05 -0.19
C GLY A 73 -3.79 -3.70 -1.19
N LYS A 74 -3.61 -3.44 -2.48
CA LYS A 74 -4.36 -4.10 -3.55
C LYS A 74 -4.10 -5.61 -3.57
N LEU A 75 -2.83 -6.04 -3.56
CA LEU A 75 -2.43 -7.46 -3.52
C LEU A 75 -3.06 -8.23 -2.34
N LYS A 76 -3.14 -7.62 -1.15
CA LYS A 76 -3.75 -8.24 0.03
C LYS A 76 -5.27 -8.41 -0.09
N ASN A 77 -5.94 -7.52 -0.80
CA ASN A 77 -7.39 -7.58 -1.04
C ASN A 77 -7.75 -8.40 -2.29
N MET A 78 -6.77 -9.06 -2.94
CA MET A 78 -6.98 -9.87 -4.15
C MET A 78 -7.61 -11.23 -3.88
N THR A 79 -8.91 -11.24 -3.59
CA THR A 79 -9.80 -12.36 -3.94
C THR A 79 -10.77 -12.00 -5.06
N GLY A 80 -10.53 -10.93 -5.82
CA GLY A 80 -11.38 -10.52 -6.94
C GLY A 80 -10.62 -9.80 -8.06
N SER A 81 -10.37 -10.53 -9.15
CA SER A 81 -10.28 -10.07 -10.55
C SER A 81 -9.97 -8.57 -10.78
N MET A 82 -8.72 -8.14 -10.57
CA MET A 82 -8.20 -6.90 -11.17
C MET A 82 -6.90 -7.19 -11.92
N ALA A 83 -6.68 -6.45 -13.01
CA ALA A 83 -5.57 -6.65 -13.93
C ALA A 83 -4.23 -6.41 -13.22
N VAL A 84 -3.41 -7.46 -13.16
CA VAL A 84 -2.06 -7.46 -12.56
C VAL A 84 -1.18 -6.33 -13.12
N GLY A 85 -1.48 -5.81 -14.33
CA GLY A 85 -0.77 -4.70 -14.96
C GLY A 85 -0.77 -3.39 -14.16
N ASP A 86 -1.87 -3.03 -13.49
CA ASP A 86 -1.92 -1.80 -12.67
C ASP A 86 -0.96 -1.90 -11.47
N ILE A 87 -0.83 -3.09 -10.90
CA ILE A 87 0.04 -3.34 -9.74
C ILE A 87 1.50 -3.36 -10.16
N GLU A 88 1.80 -4.00 -11.30
CA GLU A 88 3.14 -3.95 -11.90
C GLU A 88 3.57 -2.51 -12.15
N MET A 89 2.70 -1.67 -12.72
CA MET A 89 2.99 -0.24 -12.94
C MET A 89 3.32 0.48 -11.62
N LEU A 90 2.51 0.29 -10.56
CA LEU A 90 2.77 0.90 -9.25
C LEU A 90 4.09 0.42 -8.63
N LEU A 91 4.40 -0.86 -8.75
CA LEU A 91 5.64 -1.43 -8.25
C LEU A 91 6.85 -0.95 -9.05
N HIS A 92 6.73 -0.75 -10.36
CA HIS A 92 7.80 -0.18 -11.18
C HIS A 92 8.12 1.27 -10.78
N VAL A 93 7.11 2.09 -10.44
CA VAL A 93 7.34 3.44 -9.89
C VAL A 93 8.13 3.36 -8.58
N ALA A 94 7.73 2.46 -7.68
CA ALA A 94 8.41 2.25 -6.40
C ALA A 94 9.86 1.74 -6.58
N ALA A 95 10.08 0.75 -7.44
CA ALA A 95 11.38 0.14 -7.68
C ALA A 95 12.38 1.13 -8.31
N ARG A 96 11.94 1.96 -9.28
CA ARG A 96 12.79 2.99 -9.91
C ARG A 96 13.34 4.02 -8.90
N GLN A 97 12.64 4.22 -7.80
CA GLN A 97 13.03 5.14 -6.73
C GLN A 97 13.74 4.43 -5.56
N GLY A 98 14.15 3.18 -5.75
CA GLY A 98 15.01 2.45 -4.80
C GLY A 98 14.28 1.62 -3.74
N ILE A 99 12.97 1.39 -3.86
CA ILE A 99 12.26 0.46 -2.97
C ILE A 99 12.59 -0.98 -3.39
N GLN A 100 13.52 -1.61 -2.68
CA GLN A 100 13.99 -2.97 -2.99
C GLN A 100 12.86 -4.01 -2.89
N GLU A 101 11.99 -3.86 -1.89
CA GLU A 101 10.84 -4.75 -1.69
C GLU A 101 9.89 -4.71 -2.88
N ALA A 102 9.80 -3.58 -3.60
CA ALA A 102 8.98 -3.49 -4.80
C ALA A 102 9.57 -4.32 -5.95
N GLN A 103 10.89 -4.37 -6.06
CA GLN A 103 11.59 -5.16 -7.07
C GLN A 103 11.43 -6.66 -6.80
N GLU A 104 11.57 -7.10 -5.56
CA GLU A 104 11.35 -8.50 -5.17
C GLU A 104 9.92 -8.96 -5.49
N ILE A 105 8.91 -8.12 -5.20
CA ILE A 105 7.51 -8.44 -5.52
C ILE A 105 7.30 -8.52 -7.04
N LEU A 106 7.90 -7.63 -7.83
CA LEU A 106 7.85 -7.68 -9.30
C LEU A 106 8.45 -8.99 -9.83
N GLU A 107 9.63 -9.37 -9.35
CA GLU A 107 10.29 -10.62 -9.75
C GLU A 107 9.43 -11.84 -9.42
N ASN A 108 8.81 -11.86 -8.25
CA ASN A 108 7.87 -12.91 -7.85
C ASN A 108 6.63 -12.97 -8.75
N ILE A 109 6.04 -11.82 -9.11
CA ILE A 109 4.89 -11.75 -10.02
C ILE A 109 5.28 -12.25 -11.42
N ILE A 110 6.44 -11.86 -11.94
CA ILE A 110 6.94 -12.31 -13.24
C ILE A 110 7.19 -13.82 -13.22
N TRP A 111 7.86 -14.32 -12.19
CA TRP A 111 8.16 -15.75 -12.04
C TRP A 111 6.90 -16.61 -11.92
N THR A 112 5.88 -16.13 -11.19
CA THR A 112 4.60 -16.85 -11.08
C THR A 112 3.84 -16.90 -12.39
N LYS A 113 3.89 -15.82 -13.20
CA LYS A 113 3.32 -15.79 -14.55
C LYS A 113 4.08 -16.68 -15.54
N SER A 114 5.41 -16.75 -15.44
CA SER A 114 6.25 -17.52 -16.36
C SER A 114 6.24 -19.02 -16.10
N LYS A 115 5.83 -19.45 -14.89
CA LYS A 115 5.65 -20.87 -14.60
C LYS A 115 4.50 -21.42 -15.46
N PRO A 116 4.74 -22.36 -16.38
CA PRO A 116 3.65 -23.04 -17.05
C PRO A 116 2.78 -23.70 -15.98
N LEU A 117 1.46 -23.55 -16.10
CA LEU A 117 0.49 -24.32 -15.31
C LEU A 117 1.00 -25.75 -15.32
N GLN A 118 1.39 -26.28 -14.16
CA GLN A 118 1.54 -27.72 -14.03
C GLN A 118 0.13 -28.26 -14.24
N THR A 119 -0.20 -28.53 -15.50
CA THR A 119 -1.37 -29.32 -15.89
C THR A 119 -1.25 -30.55 -15.02
N LYS A 120 -2.18 -30.69 -14.06
CA LYS A 120 -2.39 -31.97 -13.39
C LYS A 120 -2.36 -33.00 -14.50
N ARG A 121 -1.29 -33.79 -14.58
CA ARG A 121 -1.34 -35.09 -15.24
C ARG A 121 -2.35 -35.85 -14.41
N VAL A 122 -3.63 -35.67 -14.72
CA VAL A 122 -4.64 -36.66 -14.44
C VAL A 122 -4.13 -37.86 -15.22
N GLY A 123 -3.50 -38.78 -14.49
CA GLY A 123 -2.98 -40.02 -15.03
C GLY A 123 -4.09 -40.70 -15.78
N ARG A 124 -4.08 -40.56 -17.10
CA ARG A 124 -4.85 -41.39 -18.01
C ARG A 124 -4.00 -42.61 -18.25
N PHE A 125 -4.11 -43.61 -17.39
CA PHE A 125 -3.71 -44.98 -17.70
C PHE A 125 -4.71 -45.92 -17.03
N LEU A 126 -5.59 -46.42 -17.91
CA LEU A 126 -6.22 -47.75 -17.96
C LEU A 126 -6.70 -48.38 -16.65
#